data_AF-A0A1Q2YVJ2-F1
#
_entry.id   AF-A0A1Q2YVJ2-F1
#
_cell.length_a   1.000
_cell.length_b   1.000
_cell.length_c   1.000
_cell.angle_alpha   90.00
_cell.angle_beta   90.00
_cell.angle_gamma   90.00
#
_symmetry.space_group_name_H-M   'P 1'
#
loop_
_entity.id
_entity.type
_entity.pdbx_description
1 polymer ?
#
loop_
_entity_poly.entity_id
_entity_poly.type
_entity_poly.pdbx_seq_one_letter_code
_entity_poly.pdbx_strand_id
1 'polypeptide(L)' 'MQLGALGSEEAAHTEWNRLKGRLGGLLADRRPMVVRFERPGMPTMWRLRTGGFSDAAAARSFCEAARAKGAPACAAIGG' A
#
# COMPACT_ATOMS: atom_id res chain seq x y z
N MET A 1 -1.94 2.98 -6.16
CA MET A 1 -2.76 2.87 -4.94
C MET A 1 -1.91 2.97 -3.67
N GLN A 2 -2.51 3.21 -2.50
CA GLN A 2 -1.85 3.17 -1.18
C GLN A 2 -2.38 1.99 -0.36
N LEU A 3 -1.46 1.29 0.30
CA LEU A 3 -1.69 0.12 1.17
C LEU A 3 -1.58 0.47 2.67
N GLY A 4 -0.98 1.61 3.01
CA GLY A 4 -0.85 2.06 4.39
C GLY A 4 -0.07 3.36 4.52
N ALA A 5 -0.07 3.92 5.73
CA ALA A 5 0.80 5.01 6.17
C ALA A 5 1.44 4.61 7.50
N LEU A 6 2.77 4.57 7.55
CA LEU A 6 3.55 4.01 8.64
C LEU A 6 4.43 5.09 9.29
N GLY A 7 4.87 4.86 10.53
CA GLY A 7 5.69 5.83 11.27
C GLY A 7 7.18 5.81 10.95
N SER A 8 7.65 4.89 10.09
CA SER A 8 9.04 4.85 9.61
C SER A 8 9.14 4.12 8.25
N GLU A 9 10.28 4.24 7.60
CA GLU A 9 10.57 3.53 6.35
C GLU A 9 10.68 2.02 6.57
N GLU A 10 11.34 1.61 7.64
CA GLU A 10 11.50 0.20 8.04
C GLU A 10 10.14 -0.43 8.35
N ALA A 11 9.24 0.30 9.00
CA ALA A 11 7.88 -0.13 9.24
C ALA A 11 7.10 -0.34 7.93
N ALA A 12 7.33 0.52 6.92
CA ALA A 12 6.71 0.36 5.61
C ALA A 12 7.21 -0.89 4.87
N HIS A 13 8.52 -1.18 4.92
CA HIS A 13 9.08 -2.41 4.34
C HIS A 13 8.64 -3.67 5.09
N THR A 14 8.55 -3.61 6.42
CA THR A 14 8.06 -4.72 7.25
C THR A 14 6.59 -5.03 6.93
N GLU A 15 5.75 -4.01 6.86
CA GLU A 15 4.33 -4.20 6.49
C GLU A 15 4.19 -4.71 5.06
N TRP A 16 5.04 -4.26 4.12
CA TRP A 16 5.06 -4.81 2.77
C TRP A 16 5.32 -6.32 2.76
N ASN A 17 6.33 -6.80 3.49
CA ASN A 17 6.63 -8.23 3.57
C ASN A 17 5.47 -9.02 4.19
N ARG A 18 4.83 -8.47 5.23
CA ARG A 18 3.64 -9.05 5.85
C ARG A 18 2.49 -9.16 4.84
N LEU A 19 2.23 -8.08 4.09
CA LEU A 19 1.21 -8.05 3.04
C LEU A 19 1.55 -8.99 1.89
N LYS A 20 2.82 -9.13 1.50
CA LYS A 20 3.24 -10.07 0.46
C LYS A 20 2.94 -11.52 0.85
N GLY A 21 3.17 -11.90 2.11
CA GLY A 21 2.79 -13.21 2.63
C GLY A 21 1.27 -13.44 2.63
N ARG A 22 0.49 -12.43 3.01
CA ARG A 22 -0.99 -12.54 3.10
C ARG A 22 -1.70 -12.48 1.75
N LEU A 23 -1.24 -11.59 0.87
CA LEU A 23 -1.83 -11.35 -0.44
C LEU A 23 -1.28 -12.31 -1.50
N GLY A 24 -0.12 -12.92 -1.25
CA GLY A 24 0.48 -13.97 -2.06
C GLY A 24 0.67 -13.53 -3.51
N GLY A 25 0.10 -14.30 -4.44
CA GLY A 25 0.14 -14.02 -5.89
C GLY A 25 -0.33 -12.63 -6.30
N LEU A 26 -1.19 -11.97 -5.51
CA LEU A 26 -1.59 -10.58 -5.79
C LEU A 26 -0.40 -9.61 -5.72
N LEU A 27 0.58 -9.84 -4.84
CA LEU A 27 1.77 -8.98 -4.71
C LEU A 27 3.05 -9.62 -5.24
N ALA A 28 3.00 -10.84 -5.77
CA ALA A 28 4.17 -11.60 -6.19
C ALA A 28 5.07 -10.83 -7.18
N ASP A 29 4.44 -10.26 -8.22
CA ASP A 29 5.15 -9.53 -9.28
C ASP A 29 5.15 -8.00 -9.08
N ARG A 30 4.70 -7.55 -7.90
CA ARG A 30 4.61 -6.13 -7.58
C ARG A 30 5.77 -5.71 -6.69
N ARG A 31 6.12 -4.42 -6.78
CA ARG A 31 7.12 -3.79 -5.92
C ARG A 31 6.47 -2.78 -4.97
N PRO A 32 7.00 -2.63 -3.74
CA PRO A 32 6.60 -1.53 -2.87
C PRO A 32 7.13 -0.22 -3.42
N MET A 33 6.37 0.85 -3.19
CA MET A 33 6.84 2.22 -3.31
C MET A 33 6.63 2.88 -1.96
N VAL A 34 7.72 3.23 -1.27
CA VAL A 34 7.65 3.94 0.00
C VAL A 34 7.86 5.43 -0.26
N VAL A 35 6.90 6.25 0.16
CA VAL A 35 6.93 7.70 -0.05
C VAL A 35 6.87 8.41 1.29
N ARG A 36 7.95 9.10 1.65
CA ARG A 36 7.96 10.01 2.81
C ARG A 36 6.92 11.11 2.63
N PHE A 37 6.20 11.40 3.70
CA PHE A 37 5.11 12.35 3.71
C PHE A 37 5.15 13.16 4.99
N GLU A 38 5.27 14.47 4.82
CA GLU A 38 5.42 15.41 5.92
C GLU A 38 4.36 16.50 5.80
N ARG A 39 3.80 16.87 6.94
CA ARG A 39 2.84 17.95 7.06
C ARG A 39 3.16 18.78 8.30
N PRO A 40 3.08 20.12 8.24
CA PRO A 40 3.21 20.95 9.43
C PRO A 40 2.23 20.51 10.52
N GLY A 41 2.73 20.34 11.75
CA GLY A 41 1.92 19.94 12.91
C GLY A 41 1.53 18.46 12.96
N MET A 42 2.01 17.60 12.05
CA MET A 42 1.80 16.16 12.08
C MET A 42 3.14 15.41 12.09
N PRO A 43 3.19 14.19 12.66
CA PRO A 43 4.38 13.34 12.55
C PRO A 43 4.69 13.02 11.08
N THR A 44 5.98 12.85 10.76
CA THR A 44 6.41 12.30 9.48
C THR A 44 5.83 10.90 9.31
N MET A 45 5.23 10.66 8.14
CA MET A 45 4.62 9.39 7.79
C MET A 45 5.29 8.83 6.52
N TRP A 46 5.32 7.52 6.40
CA TRP A 46 5.82 6.80 5.23
C TRP A 46 4.65 6.07 4.59
N ARG A 47 4.23 6.55 3.43
CA ARG A 47 3.12 5.98 2.67
C ARG A 47 3.61 4.77 1.89
N LEU A 48 3.09 3.59 2.24
CA LEU A 48 3.33 2.36 1.48
C LEU A 48 2.36 2.30 0.32
N ARG A 49 2.90 2.31 -0.90
CA ARG A 49 2.14 2.28 -2.15
C ARG A 49 2.53 1.07 -3.00
N THR A 50 1.65 0.74 -3.92
CA THR A 50 1.97 -0.18 -5.03
C THR A 50 1.32 0.32 -6.32
N GLY A 51 1.94 -0.02 -7.45
CA GLY A 51 1.61 0.45 -8.79
C GLY A 51 1.47 -0.70 -9.80
N GLY A 52 1.54 -0.36 -11.09
CA GLY A 52 1.35 -1.34 -12.17
C GLY A 52 -0.11 -1.71 -12.42
N PHE A 53 -1.03 -0.77 -12.20
CA PHE A 53 -2.44 -0.91 -12.59
C PHE A 53 -2.65 -0.22 -13.93
N SER A 54 -3.42 -0.86 -14.83
CA SER A 54 -3.79 -0.29 -16.13
C SER A 54 -4.65 0.95 -15.99
N ASP A 55 -5.52 0.99 -14.98
CA ASP A 55 -6.47 2.06 -14.72
C ASP A 55 -6.89 2.11 -13.24
N ALA A 56 -7.76 3.07 -12.92
CA ALA A 56 -8.31 3.22 -11.57
C ALA A 56 -9.22 2.05 -11.15
N ALA A 57 -9.91 1.40 -12.09
CA ALA A 57 -10.78 0.25 -11.82
C ALA A 57 -9.96 -0.96 -11.36
N ALA A 58 -8.86 -1.27 -12.04
CA ALA A 58 -7.90 -2.31 -11.66
C ALA A 58 -7.29 -2.05 -10.28
N ALA A 59 -6.95 -0.80 -9.97
CA ALA A 59 -6.47 -0.42 -8.63
C ALA A 59 -7.55 -0.61 -7.55
N ARG A 60 -8.83 -0.35 -7.89
CA ARG A 60 -9.97 -0.55 -6.99
C ARG A 60 -10.25 -2.03 -6.76
N SER A 61 -10.34 -2.84 -7.81
CA SER A 61 -10.53 -4.30 -7.69
C SER A 61 -9.41 -4.95 -6.89
N PHE A 62 -8.16 -4.49 -7.07
CA PHE A 62 -7.06 -4.93 -6.23
C PHE A 62 -7.27 -4.59 -4.76
N CYS A 63 -7.69 -3.36 -4.47
CA CYS A 63 -7.97 -2.91 -3.10
C CYS A 63 -9.08 -3.75 -2.46
N GLU A 64 -10.14 -4.08 -3.20
CA GLU A 64 -11.21 -4.96 -2.72
C GLU A 64 -10.70 -6.39 -2.45
N ALA A 65 -9.91 -6.98 -3.35
CA ALA A 65 -9.28 -8.28 -3.15
C ALA A 65 -8.31 -8.29 -1.94
N ALA A 66 -7.57 -7.20 -1.74
CA ALA A 66 -6.66 -7.06 -0.60
C ALA A 66 -7.43 -6.94 0.73
N ARG A 67 -8.54 -6.20 0.76
CA ARG A 67 -9.44 -6.10 1.92
C ARG A 67 -10.07 -7.43 2.27
N ALA A 68 -10.51 -8.20 1.27
CA ALA A 68 -11.05 -9.55 1.47
C ALA A 68 -10.04 -10.50 2.14
N LYS A 69 -8.74 -10.28 1.92
CA LYS A 69 -7.64 -11.01 2.59
C LYS A 69 -7.16 -10.36 3.89
N GLY A 70 -7.89 -9.35 4.38
CA GLY A 70 -7.68 -8.66 5.66
C GLY A 70 -6.55 -7.63 5.67
N ALA A 71 -6.23 -7.02 4.53
CA ALA A 71 -5.37 -5.83 4.50
C ALA A 71 -6.08 -4.64 5.20
N PRO A 72 -5.41 -3.94 6.14
CA PRO A 72 -6.08 -3.07 7.11
C PRO A 72 -6.65 -1.77 6.51
N ALA A 73 -6.01 -1.15 5.52
CA ALA A 73 -6.55 0.02 4.85
C ALA A 73 -5.90 0.21 3.47
N CYS A 74 -6.68 0.03 2.40
CA CYS A 74 -6.25 0.45 1.06
C CYS A 74 -7.10 1.62 0.58
N ALA A 75 -6.44 2.59 -0.04
CA ALA A 75 -7.07 3.67 -0.77
C ALA A 75 -6.54 3.65 -2.20
N ALA A 76 -7.43 3.59 -3.18
CA ALA A 76 -7.08 3.94 -4.55
C ALA A 76 -6.76 5.44 -4.56
N ILE A 77 -5.50 5.80 -4.29
CA ILE A 77 -5.03 7.16 -4.51
C ILE A 77 -4.94 7.33 -6.02
N GLY A 78 -6.02 7.87 -6.58
CA GLY A 78 -6.27 8.07 -8.00
C GLY A 78 -7.57 8.87 -8.13
N GLY A 79 -7.40 10.20 -8.10
CA GLY A 79 -8.35 11.24 -8.47
C GLY A 79 -7.49 12.37 -9.01
#